data_AF-A0A534QQQ4-F1
#
_entry.id   AF-A0A534QQQ4-F1
#
_cell.length_a   1.000
_cell.length_b   1.000
_cell.length_c   1.000
_cell.angle_alpha   90.00
_cell.angle_beta   90.00
_cell.angle_gamma   90.00
#
_symmetry.space_group_name_H-M   'P 1'
#
loop_
_entity.id
_entity.type
_entity.pdbx_description
1 polymer ?
#
loop_
_entity_poly.entity_id
_entity_poly.type
_entity_poly.pdbx_seq_one_letter_code
_entity_poly.pdbx_strand_id
1 'polypeptide(L)'
;MVDPGAARGGDRPGGDLPQTGERRGRGVVTVLSIARKELALYFGSFLFYALATVFLLLAGYFFYTNLGFFVLMGGMSLPRGLWQYQLLDVQRLLLVLTPLFTMRLFAEERKLGTLELLWTYPVRDAEIILGKFLACLAVVTVMVGATVVYPVMVAAFYPVAAGPLLAGYVGLWLLVAAFIACGLFLSALTDSDSRRWRGLR
;
A
#
# COMPACT_ATOMS: atom_id res chain seq x y z
N MET A 1 -0.69 76.44 -24.75
CA MET A 1 -0.16 76.63 -23.38
C MET A 1 -0.50 75.36 -22.62
N VAL A 2 0.31 74.29 -22.62
CA VAL A 2 1.64 74.14 -21.97
C VAL A 2 1.66 74.82 -20.61
N ASP A 3 1.50 74.03 -19.54
CA ASP A 3 2.64 73.70 -18.67
C ASP A 3 2.43 72.31 -17.99
N PRO A 4 3.50 71.49 -17.82
CA PRO A 4 3.50 70.16 -17.23
C PRO A 4 3.90 70.19 -15.74
N GLY A 5 3.09 69.57 -14.88
CA GLY A 5 3.33 69.48 -13.44
C GLY A 5 3.71 68.07 -13.00
N ALA A 6 4.98 67.90 -12.65
CA ALA A 6 5.62 66.69 -12.18
C ALA A 6 5.08 66.13 -10.84
N ALA A 7 5.41 64.85 -10.62
CA ALA A 7 5.69 64.20 -9.34
C ALA A 7 4.51 63.83 -8.42
N ARG A 8 4.14 62.53 -8.45
CA ARG A 8 4.15 61.61 -7.30
C ARG A 8 4.46 60.22 -7.86
N GLY A 9 5.60 59.59 -7.61
CA GLY A 9 6.18 59.36 -6.29
C GLY A 9 5.36 58.30 -5.55
N GLY A 10 5.21 57.13 -6.17
CA GLY A 10 4.50 55.98 -5.62
C GLY A 10 5.45 54.80 -5.53
N ASP A 11 6.37 54.89 -4.59
CA ASP A 11 7.27 53.82 -4.16
C ASP A 11 6.38 52.65 -3.71
N ARG A 12 6.27 51.61 -4.54
CA ARG A 12 5.68 50.34 -4.12
C ARG A 12 6.80 49.55 -3.47
N PRO A 13 6.83 49.39 -2.14
CA PRO A 13 7.74 48.42 -1.56
C PRO A 13 7.34 47.06 -2.14
N GLY A 14 8.23 46.52 -2.98
CA GLY A 14 8.20 45.13 -3.38
C GLY A 14 8.28 44.31 -2.09
N GLY A 15 7.12 43.87 -1.62
CA GLY A 15 7.04 42.89 -0.57
C GLY A 15 7.62 41.60 -1.11
N ASP A 16 8.88 41.37 -0.81
CA ASP A 16 9.54 40.08 -0.91
C ASP A 16 8.60 39.04 -0.27
N LEU A 17 8.01 38.18 -1.09
CA LEU A 17 7.24 37.03 -0.62
C LEU A 17 8.25 35.89 -0.37
N PRO A 18 8.61 35.56 0.88
CA PRO A 18 9.35 34.35 1.15
C PRO A 18 8.31 33.22 1.30
N GLN A 19 7.86 32.63 0.18
CA GLN A 19 6.96 31.45 0.19
C GLN A 19 7.72 30.13 0.03
N THR A 20 9.00 30.06 0.38
CA THR A 20 9.86 28.91 0.05
C THR A 20 9.87 27.80 1.13
N GLY A 21 9.21 27.97 2.28
CA GLY A 21 9.30 27.03 3.40
C GLY A 21 8.15 26.02 3.55
N GLU A 22 6.92 26.35 3.14
CA GLU A 22 5.73 25.60 3.59
C GLU A 22 5.26 24.48 2.65
N ARG A 23 5.84 24.36 1.44
CA ARG A 23 5.40 23.34 0.46
C ARG A 23 5.70 21.90 0.91
N ARG A 24 6.74 21.68 1.71
CA ARG A 24 7.18 20.31 2.07
C ARG A 24 6.34 19.67 3.19
N GLY A 25 5.85 20.45 4.14
CA GLY A 25 4.96 19.97 5.20
C GLY A 25 3.56 19.61 4.69
N ARG A 26 3.06 20.37 3.70
CA ARG A 26 1.74 20.16 3.11
C ARG A 26 1.63 18.81 2.38
N GLY A 27 2.66 18.41 1.63
CA GLY A 27 2.68 17.14 0.88
C GLY A 27 2.57 15.90 1.78
N VAL A 28 3.27 15.85 2.92
CA VAL A 28 3.22 14.69 3.84
C VAL A 28 1.83 14.56 4.49
N VAL A 29 1.22 15.68 4.86
CA VAL A 29 -0.13 15.70 5.43
C VAL A 29 -1.16 15.27 4.38
N THR A 30 -0.99 15.69 3.12
CA THR A 30 -1.83 15.24 2.00
C THR A 30 -1.70 13.74 1.78
N VAL A 31 -0.48 13.20 1.70
CA VAL A 31 -0.24 11.76 1.51
C VAL A 31 -0.91 10.93 2.61
N LEU A 32 -0.74 11.33 3.88
CA LEU A 32 -1.33 10.62 5.01
C LEU A 32 -2.86 10.72 5.03
N SER A 33 -3.42 11.88 4.63
CA SER A 33 -4.87 12.03 4.51
C SER A 33 -5.46 11.15 3.41
N ILE A 34 -4.78 11.01 2.27
CA ILE A 34 -5.16 10.12 1.19
C ILE A 34 -5.09 8.68 1.69
N ALA A 35 -3.96 8.27 2.27
CA ALA A 35 -3.78 6.91 2.80
C ALA A 35 -4.85 6.55 3.83
N ARG A 36 -5.19 7.46 4.74
CA ARG A 36 -6.25 7.25 5.74
C ARG A 36 -7.63 7.11 5.11
N LYS A 37 -7.95 7.93 4.10
CA LYS A 37 -9.21 7.85 3.36
C LYS A 37 -9.32 6.50 2.64
N GLU A 38 -8.28 6.10 1.90
CA GLU A 38 -8.23 4.82 1.21
C GLU A 38 -8.34 3.64 2.19
N LEU A 39 -7.62 3.70 3.31
CA LEU A 39 -7.69 2.67 4.35
C LEU A 39 -9.11 2.54 4.92
N ALA A 40 -9.79 3.67 5.18
CA ALA A 40 -11.17 3.67 5.63
C ALA A 40 -12.13 3.07 4.58
N LEU A 41 -11.88 3.27 3.28
CA LEU A 41 -12.65 2.63 2.20
C LEU A 41 -12.41 1.12 2.14
N TYR A 42 -11.18 0.66 2.40
CA TYR A 42 -10.89 -0.77 2.52
C TYR A 42 -11.66 -1.40 3.69
N PHE A 43 -11.54 -0.84 4.89
CA PHE A 43 -12.24 -1.36 6.08
C PHE A 43 -13.75 -1.11 6.08
N GLY A 44 -14.26 -0.18 5.28
CA GLY A 44 -15.70 0.04 5.11
C GLY A 44 -16.35 -0.94 4.12
N SER A 45 -15.55 -1.70 3.38
CA SER A 45 -16.05 -2.56 2.31
C SER A 45 -16.18 -4.01 2.74
N PHE A 46 -17.36 -4.58 2.52
CA PHE A 46 -17.66 -6.00 2.73
C PHE A 46 -16.66 -6.93 2.02
N LEU A 47 -16.19 -6.55 0.84
CA LEU A 47 -15.27 -7.36 0.05
C LEU A 47 -13.93 -7.57 0.75
N PHE A 48 -13.42 -6.57 1.48
CA PHE A 48 -12.17 -6.71 2.23
C PHE A 48 -12.31 -7.79 3.31
N TYR A 49 -13.39 -7.75 4.10
CA TYR A 49 -13.64 -8.76 5.13
C TYR A 49 -13.84 -10.15 4.54
N ALA A 50 -14.53 -10.26 3.40
CA ALA A 50 -14.70 -11.53 2.70
C ALA A 50 -13.33 -12.12 2.28
N LEU A 51 -12.47 -11.31 1.65
CA LEU A 51 -11.12 -11.74 1.24
C LEU A 51 -10.22 -12.07 2.43
N ALA A 52 -10.24 -11.24 3.47
CA ALA A 52 -9.46 -11.47 4.68
C ALA A 52 -9.90 -12.78 5.37
N THR A 53 -11.21 -13.05 5.42
CA THR A 53 -11.75 -14.28 5.99
C THR A 53 -11.33 -15.50 5.19
N VAL A 54 -11.49 -15.47 3.86
CA VAL A 54 -11.06 -16.58 2.97
C VAL A 54 -9.55 -16.81 3.08
N PHE A 55 -8.76 -15.74 3.12
CA PHE A 55 -7.31 -15.80 3.30
C PHE A 55 -6.93 -16.47 4.63
N LEU A 56 -7.53 -16.04 5.75
CA LEU A 56 -7.29 -16.62 7.06
C LEU A 56 -7.69 -18.09 7.10
N LEU A 57 -8.84 -18.46 6.53
CA LEU A 57 -9.30 -19.85 6.50
C LEU A 57 -8.37 -20.75 5.68
N LEU A 58 -7.94 -20.31 4.49
CA LEU A 58 -6.97 -21.06 3.70
C LEU A 58 -5.63 -21.16 4.41
N ALA A 59 -5.12 -20.07 4.97
CA ALA A 59 -3.87 -20.06 5.73
C ALA A 59 -3.93 -20.99 6.94
N GLY A 60 -5.06 -21.05 7.64
CA GLY A 60 -5.31 -21.94 8.78
C GLY A 60 -5.45 -23.41 8.36
N TYR A 61 -6.09 -23.66 7.22
CA TYR A 61 -6.17 -25.00 6.63
C TYR A 61 -4.80 -25.55 6.23
N PHE A 62 -3.96 -24.72 5.57
CA PHE A 62 -2.57 -25.09 5.28
C PHE A 62 -1.79 -25.31 6.57
N PHE A 63 -1.98 -24.46 7.58
CA PHE A 63 -1.31 -24.62 8.87
C PHE A 63 -1.67 -25.96 9.53
N TYR A 64 -2.95 -26.31 9.58
CA TYR A 64 -3.40 -27.60 10.13
C TYR A 64 -2.77 -28.78 9.37
N THR A 65 -2.77 -28.72 8.05
CA THR A 65 -2.22 -29.80 7.20
C THR A 65 -0.71 -29.91 7.38
N ASN A 66 0.01 -28.79 7.39
CA ASN A 66 1.45 -28.72 7.60
C ASN A 66 1.84 -29.20 9.01
N LEU A 67 1.04 -28.87 10.03
CA LEU A 67 1.24 -29.33 11.40
C LEU A 67 1.00 -30.85 11.52
N GLY A 68 -0.05 -31.38 10.89
CA GLY A 68 -0.30 -32.82 10.84
C GLY A 68 0.83 -33.57 10.16
N PHE A 69 1.31 -33.06 9.02
CA PHE A 69 2.46 -33.63 8.31
C PHE A 69 3.75 -33.57 9.14
N PHE A 70 3.98 -32.46 9.84
CA PHE A 70 5.12 -32.29 10.73
C PHE A 70 5.14 -33.31 11.87
N VAL A 71 3.99 -33.56 12.49
CA VAL A 71 3.84 -34.58 13.54
C VAL A 71 4.06 -35.99 12.98
N LEU A 72 3.50 -36.28 11.81
CA LEU A 72 3.63 -37.59 11.14
C LEU A 72 5.09 -37.91 10.75
N MET A 73 5.85 -36.90 10.34
CA MET A 73 7.28 -37.01 9.99
C MET A 73 8.22 -37.07 11.21
N GLY A 74 7.69 -37.25 12.42
CA GLY A 74 8.50 -37.42 13.64
C GLY A 74 9.11 -36.13 14.18
N GLY A 75 8.54 -34.97 13.85
CA GLY A 75 8.98 -33.70 14.43
C GLY A 75 10.38 -33.27 13.98
N MET A 76 10.60 -33.22 12.65
CA MET A 76 11.81 -32.62 12.06
C MET A 76 12.08 -31.19 12.60
N SER A 77 13.23 -30.58 12.30
CA SER A 77 13.52 -29.22 12.79
C SER A 77 12.42 -28.22 12.39
N LEU A 78 11.75 -27.61 13.39
CA LEU A 78 10.66 -26.62 13.24
C LEU A 78 10.89 -25.59 12.12
N PRO A 79 12.08 -24.95 12.01
CA PRO A 79 12.32 -23.95 10.98
C PRO A 79 12.28 -24.49 9.54
N ARG A 80 12.78 -25.71 9.31
CA ARG A 80 12.86 -26.33 7.97
C ARG A 80 11.67 -27.22 7.63
N GLY A 81 10.88 -27.59 8.63
CA GLY A 81 9.62 -28.31 8.45
C GLY A 81 8.46 -27.33 8.38
N LEU A 82 7.77 -27.18 9.51
CA LEU A 82 6.52 -26.43 9.62
C LEU A 82 6.60 -24.99 9.05
N TRP A 83 7.59 -24.21 9.50
CA TRP A 83 7.65 -22.78 9.16
C TRP A 83 7.98 -22.53 7.70
N GLN A 84 8.86 -23.32 7.10
CA GLN A 84 9.20 -23.20 5.69
C GLN A 84 7.97 -23.45 4.81
N TYR A 85 7.24 -24.55 5.02
CA TYR A 85 6.05 -24.85 4.22
C TYR A 85 4.95 -23.81 4.45
N GLN A 86 4.70 -23.44 5.71
CA GLN A 86 3.66 -22.46 6.03
C GLN A 86 3.94 -21.09 5.40
N LEU A 87 5.16 -20.59 5.48
CA LEU A 87 5.52 -19.29 4.90
C LEU A 87 5.41 -19.31 3.36
N LEU A 88 5.77 -20.42 2.72
CA LEU A 88 5.62 -20.59 1.27
C LEU A 88 4.14 -20.63 0.85
N ASP A 89 3.28 -21.28 1.63
CA ASP A 89 1.84 -21.32 1.34
C ASP A 89 1.20 -19.93 1.50
N VAL A 90 1.52 -19.22 2.60
CA VAL A 90 1.06 -17.85 2.81
C VAL A 90 1.59 -16.91 1.72
N GLN A 91 2.84 -17.08 1.27
CA GLN A 91 3.41 -16.35 0.14
C GLN A 91 2.59 -16.54 -1.14
N ARG A 92 2.26 -17.79 -1.50
CA ARG A 92 1.47 -18.08 -2.70
C ARG A 92 0.09 -17.44 -2.62
N LEU A 93 -0.56 -17.52 -1.45
CA LEU A 93 -1.87 -16.89 -1.23
C LEU A 93 -1.82 -15.37 -1.39
N LEU A 94 -0.83 -14.72 -0.77
CA LEU A 94 -0.66 -13.27 -0.89
C LEU A 94 -0.35 -12.85 -2.33
N LEU A 95 0.42 -13.65 -3.07
CA LEU A 95 0.74 -13.36 -4.48
C LEU A 95 -0.51 -13.42 -5.36
N VAL A 96 -1.43 -14.36 -5.10
CA VAL A 96 -2.74 -14.43 -5.78
C VAL A 96 -3.66 -13.29 -5.37
N LEU A 97 -3.61 -12.85 -4.11
CA LEU A 97 -4.43 -11.72 -3.62
C LEU A 97 -3.90 -10.35 -4.04
N THR A 98 -2.61 -10.22 -4.31
CA THR A 98 -1.97 -8.96 -4.71
C THR A 98 -2.64 -8.30 -5.93
N PRO A 99 -2.85 -9.00 -7.09
CA PRO A 99 -3.54 -8.41 -8.23
C PRO A 99 -4.99 -8.05 -7.92
N LEU A 100 -5.64 -8.76 -6.99
CA LEU A 100 -7.00 -8.46 -6.58
C LEU A 100 -7.08 -7.14 -5.79
N PHE A 101 -6.10 -6.89 -4.92
CA PHE A 101 -5.99 -5.60 -4.21
C PHE A 101 -5.67 -4.44 -5.15
N THR A 102 -4.77 -4.64 -6.11
CA THR A 102 -4.40 -3.58 -7.07
C THR A 102 -5.54 -3.30 -8.06
N MET A 103 -6.22 -4.33 -8.59
CA MET A 103 -7.36 -4.12 -9.49
C MET A 103 -8.51 -3.39 -8.82
N ARG A 104 -8.78 -3.66 -7.53
CA ARG A 104 -9.81 -2.93 -6.78
C ARG A 104 -9.46 -1.45 -6.66
N LEU A 105 -8.22 -1.13 -6.32
CA LEU A 105 -7.73 0.24 -6.22
C LEU A 105 -8.04 1.02 -7.52
N PHE A 106 -7.81 0.39 -8.68
CA PHE A 106 -8.14 0.97 -9.99
C PHE A 106 -9.64 1.03 -10.29
N ALA A 107 -10.41 0.03 -9.87
CA ALA A 107 -11.86 0.01 -10.08
C ALA A 107 -12.56 1.11 -9.26
N GLU A 108 -12.13 1.36 -8.02
CA GLU A 108 -12.66 2.44 -7.19
C GLU A 108 -12.31 3.82 -7.77
N GLU A 109 -11.11 4.00 -8.35
CA GLU A 109 -10.77 5.23 -9.06
C GLU A 109 -11.63 5.50 -10.30
N ARG A 110 -11.92 4.45 -11.09
CA ARG A 110 -12.80 4.58 -12.25
C ARG A 110 -14.25 4.83 -11.85
N LYS A 111 -14.72 4.28 -10.74
CA LYS A 111 -16.10 4.38 -10.27
C LYS A 111 -16.41 5.71 -9.60
N LEU A 112 -15.43 6.32 -8.93
CA LEU A 112 -15.59 7.59 -8.22
C LEU A 112 -15.46 8.82 -9.13
N GLY A 113 -15.06 8.66 -10.40
CA GLY A 113 -14.82 9.81 -11.28
C GLY A 113 -13.76 10.76 -10.74
N THR A 114 -12.93 10.32 -9.79
CA THR A 114 -11.98 11.17 -9.07
C THR A 114 -10.94 11.80 -10.00
N LEU A 115 -10.75 11.23 -11.20
CA LEU A 115 -9.93 11.85 -12.25
C LEU A 115 -10.47 13.22 -12.70
N GLU A 116 -11.78 13.48 -12.66
CA GLU A 116 -12.35 14.78 -13.06
C GLU A 116 -12.31 15.82 -11.93
N LEU A 117 -12.49 15.39 -10.67
CA LEU A 117 -12.45 16.30 -9.51
C LEU A 117 -11.02 16.63 -9.05
N LEU A 118 -10.05 15.75 -9.34
CA LEU A 118 -8.64 15.98 -9.03
C LEU A 118 -7.94 16.91 -10.04
N TRP A 119 -8.50 17.07 -11.24
CA TRP A 119 -7.99 18.02 -12.24
C TRP A 119 -8.12 19.49 -11.83
N THR A 120 -8.93 19.82 -10.82
CA THR A 120 -9.07 21.17 -10.28
C THR A 120 -8.24 21.44 -9.03
N TYR A 121 -7.55 20.43 -8.48
CA TYR A 121 -6.71 20.57 -7.29
C TYR A 121 -5.25 20.25 -7.62
N PRO A 122 -4.27 21.10 -7.26
CA PRO A 122 -2.85 20.93 -7.61
C PRO A 122 -2.17 19.87 -6.73
N VAL A 123 -2.72 18.65 -6.71
CA VAL A 123 -2.12 17.50 -6.03
C VAL A 123 -1.19 16.82 -7.01
N ARG A 124 0.08 16.61 -6.61
CA ARG A 124 1.04 15.90 -7.48
C ARG A 124 0.62 14.44 -7.59
N ASP A 125 0.61 13.89 -8.81
CA ASP A 125 0.37 12.46 -9.07
C ASP A 125 1.21 11.54 -8.17
N ALA A 126 2.44 11.95 -7.84
CA ALA A 126 3.32 11.23 -6.94
C ALA A 126 2.78 11.08 -5.51
N GLU A 127 2.08 12.08 -4.96
CA GLU A 127 1.51 12.03 -3.61
C GLU A 127 0.35 11.05 -3.52
N ILE A 128 -0.42 10.92 -4.61
CA ILE A 128 -1.53 9.98 -4.72
C ILE A 128 -1.00 8.55 -4.81
N ILE A 129 0.01 8.30 -5.66
CA ILE A 129 0.64 6.98 -5.77
C ILE A 129 1.20 6.54 -4.41
N LEU A 130 1.86 7.44 -3.69
CA LEU A 130 2.47 7.15 -2.40
C LEU A 130 1.43 6.90 -1.31
N GLY A 131 0.33 7.67 -1.29
CA GLY A 131 -0.78 7.46 -0.37
C GLY A 131 -1.46 6.10 -0.56
N LYS A 132 -1.68 5.70 -1.82
CA LYS A 132 -2.24 4.38 -2.16
C LYS A 132 -1.32 3.24 -1.81
N PHE A 133 -0.02 3.38 -2.10
CA PHE A 133 0.98 2.40 -1.72
C PHE A 133 0.94 2.14 -0.20
N LEU A 134 0.91 3.21 0.61
CA LEU A 134 0.83 3.09 2.06
C LEU A 134 -0.48 2.45 2.54
N ALA A 135 -1.61 2.77 1.91
CA ALA A 135 -2.89 2.14 2.23
C ALA A 135 -2.87 0.63 1.97
N CYS A 136 -2.39 0.20 0.79
CA CYS A 136 -2.25 -1.23 0.47
C CYS A 136 -1.26 -1.93 1.40
N LEU A 137 -0.14 -1.27 1.71
CA LEU A 137 0.87 -1.81 2.62
C LEU A 137 0.29 -2.00 4.03
N ALA A 138 -0.51 -1.07 4.52
CA ALA A 138 -1.19 -1.20 5.81
C ALA A 138 -2.17 -2.38 5.83
N VAL A 139 -2.95 -2.56 4.77
CA VAL A 139 -3.87 -3.71 4.62
C VAL A 139 -3.10 -5.04 4.66
N VAL A 140 -2.03 -5.16 3.89
CA VAL A 140 -1.17 -6.35 3.89
C VAL A 140 -0.56 -6.58 5.27
N THR A 141 -0.14 -5.52 5.95
CA THR A 141 0.41 -5.60 7.31
C THR A 141 -0.60 -6.19 8.28
N VAL A 142 -1.87 -5.79 8.20
CA VAL A 142 -2.94 -6.35 9.04
C VAL A 142 -3.17 -7.83 8.73
N MET A 143 -3.19 -8.20 7.45
CA MET A 143 -3.39 -9.60 7.04
C MET A 143 -2.23 -10.49 7.47
N VAL A 144 -0.98 -10.06 7.25
CA VAL A 144 0.22 -10.77 7.70
C VAL A 144 0.26 -10.83 9.23
N GLY A 145 -0.07 -9.72 9.91
CA GLY A 145 -0.16 -9.65 11.36
C GLY A 145 -1.17 -10.64 11.95
N ALA A 146 -2.32 -10.83 11.30
CA ALA A 146 -3.30 -11.82 11.72
C ALA A 146 -2.76 -13.27 11.67
N THR A 147 -1.79 -13.56 10.78
CA THR A 147 -1.16 -14.90 10.71
C THR A 147 -0.15 -15.16 11.85
N VAL A 148 0.21 -14.15 12.65
CA VAL A 148 1.10 -14.31 13.82
C VAL A 148 0.44 -15.16 14.92
N VAL A 149 -0.88 -15.34 14.87
CA VAL A 149 -1.59 -16.25 15.77
C VAL A 149 -1.04 -17.69 15.67
N TYR A 150 -0.60 -18.14 14.49
CA TYR A 150 -0.07 -19.49 14.28
C TYR A 150 1.22 -19.77 15.07
N PRO A 151 2.30 -18.98 14.94
CA PRO A 151 3.51 -19.17 15.76
C PRO A 151 3.28 -18.96 17.25
N VAL A 152 2.37 -18.07 17.64
CA VAL A 152 2.01 -17.91 19.06
C VAL A 152 1.39 -19.19 19.61
N MET A 153 0.51 -19.86 18.85
CA MET A 153 -0.05 -21.16 19.26
C MET A 153 1.03 -22.24 19.39
N VAL A 154 1.98 -22.33 18.46
CA VAL A 154 3.05 -23.35 18.50
C VAL A 154 4.06 -23.07 19.61
N ALA A 155 4.34 -21.80 19.91
CA ALA A 155 5.27 -21.39 20.96
C ALA A 155 4.85 -21.88 22.35
N ALA A 156 3.57 -22.19 22.56
CA ALA A 156 3.10 -22.79 23.81
C ALA A 156 3.54 -24.26 23.99
N PHE A 157 3.84 -24.98 22.90
CA PHE A 157 4.14 -26.41 22.92
C PHE A 157 5.59 -26.73 22.55
N TYR A 158 6.24 -25.88 21.75
CA TYR A 158 7.60 -26.10 21.27
C TYR A 158 8.45 -24.82 21.37
N PRO A 159 9.77 -24.94 21.64
CA PRO A 159 10.68 -23.80 21.59
C PRO A 159 10.80 -23.31 20.13
N VAL A 160 10.22 -22.14 19.85
CA VAL A 160 10.26 -21.52 18.54
C VAL A 160 11.52 -20.66 18.43
N ALA A 161 12.36 -20.96 17.43
CA ALA A 161 13.47 -20.08 17.06
C ALA A 161 12.92 -18.81 16.40
N ALA A 162 12.88 -17.71 17.15
CA ALA A 162 12.29 -16.44 16.69
C ALA A 162 13.04 -15.82 15.50
N GLY A 163 14.35 -16.03 15.39
CA GLY A 163 15.18 -15.43 14.33
C GLY A 163 14.72 -15.79 12.91
N PRO A 164 14.71 -17.09 12.53
CA PRO A 164 14.24 -17.52 11.21
C PRO A 164 12.78 -17.15 10.93
N LEU A 165 11.93 -17.19 11.96
CA LEU A 165 10.51 -16.84 11.83
C LEU A 165 10.32 -15.36 11.50
N LEU A 166 10.98 -14.47 12.24
CA LEU A 166 10.96 -13.03 11.99
C LEU A 166 11.54 -12.70 10.60
N ALA A 167 12.66 -13.32 10.23
CA ALA A 167 13.24 -13.15 8.90
C ALA A 167 12.25 -13.58 7.79
N GLY A 168 11.51 -14.67 8.02
CA GLY A 168 10.46 -15.14 7.12
C GLY A 168 9.31 -14.14 6.96
N TYR A 169 8.78 -13.60 8.06
CA TYR A 169 7.70 -12.60 8.02
C TYR A 169 8.15 -11.29 7.38
N VAL A 170 9.36 -10.81 7.69
CA VAL A 170 9.91 -9.60 7.09
C VAL A 170 10.14 -9.81 5.59
N GLY A 171 10.68 -10.97 5.19
CA GLY A 171 10.85 -11.33 3.78
C GLY A 171 9.52 -11.39 3.03
N LEU A 172 8.49 -11.99 3.62
CA LEU A 172 7.14 -12.04 3.07
C LEU A 172 6.55 -10.63 2.87
N TRP A 173 6.68 -9.77 3.89
CA TRP A 173 6.18 -8.41 3.85
C TRP A 173 6.88 -7.56 2.78
N LEU A 174 8.22 -7.64 2.71
CA LEU A 174 9.02 -6.96 1.69
C LEU A 174 8.68 -7.44 0.28
N LEU A 175 8.46 -8.74 0.10
CA LEU A 175 8.09 -9.32 -1.19
C LEU A 175 6.76 -8.74 -1.68
N VAL A 176 5.73 -8.74 -0.84
CA VAL A 176 4.42 -8.19 -1.22
C VAL A 176 4.50 -6.68 -1.47
N ALA A 177 5.27 -5.95 -0.66
CA ALA A 177 5.53 -4.53 -0.89
C ALA A 177 6.15 -4.28 -2.28
N ALA A 178 7.12 -5.10 -2.70
CA ALA A 178 7.73 -5.01 -4.02
C ALA A 178 6.72 -5.29 -5.15
N PHE A 179 5.85 -6.28 -5.01
CA PHE A 179 4.80 -6.55 -6.00
C PHE A 179 3.78 -5.41 -6.11
N ILE A 180 3.37 -4.80 -5.00
CA ILE A 180 2.48 -3.63 -5.00
C ILE A 180 3.16 -2.46 -5.72
N ALA A 181 4.43 -2.18 -5.40
CA ALA A 181 5.19 -1.12 -6.04
C ALA A 181 5.30 -1.35 -7.56
N CYS A 182 5.57 -2.59 -7.99
CA CYS A 182 5.62 -2.97 -9.40
C CYS A 182 4.27 -2.77 -10.10
N GLY A 183 3.16 -3.19 -9.47
CA GLY A 183 1.81 -2.99 -10.01
C GLY A 183 1.44 -1.51 -10.17
N LEU A 184 1.81 -0.67 -9.21
CA LEU A 184 1.62 0.79 -9.30
C LEU A 184 2.50 1.41 -10.40
N PHE A 185 3.75 0.97 -10.54
CA PHE A 185 4.66 1.43 -11.58
C PHE A 185 4.15 1.11 -12.99
N LEU A 186 3.69 -0.12 -13.22
CA LEU A 186 3.09 -0.55 -14.50
C LEU A 186 1.86 0.28 -14.86
N SER A 187 1.04 0.62 -13.87
CA SER A 187 -0.11 1.49 -14.11
C SER A 187 0.28 2.91 -14.49
N ALA A 188 1.27 3.49 -13.81
CA ALA A 188 1.77 4.83 -14.13
C ALA A 188 2.32 4.90 -15.58
N LEU A 189 3.02 3.85 -16.02
CA LEU A 189 3.47 3.70 -17.41
C LEU A 189 2.29 3.64 -18.40
N THR A 190 1.27 2.83 -18.10
CA THR A 190 0.11 2.65 -18.99
C THR A 190 -0.70 3.93 -19.15
N ASP A 191 -0.85 4.73 -18.08
CA ASP A 191 -1.56 6.00 -18.13
C ASP A 191 -0.83 7.02 -19.04
N SER A 192 0.51 7.01 -19.01
CA SER A 192 1.33 7.87 -19.86
C SER A 192 1.17 7.55 -21.36
N ASP A 193 1.06 6.27 -21.72
CA ASP A 193 0.88 5.84 -23.10
C ASP A 193 -0.53 6.17 -23.61
N SER A 194 -1.56 6.02 -22.76
CA SER A 194 -2.94 6.40 -23.09
C SER A 194 -3.12 7.91 -23.34
N ARG A 195 -2.32 8.76 -22.68
CA ARG A 195 -2.34 10.22 -22.90
C ARG A 195 -1.68 10.59 -24.22
N ARG A 196 -0.63 9.88 -24.62
CA ARG A 196 0.10 10.12 -25.89
C ARG A 196 -0.79 9.94 -27.12
N TRP A 197 -1.75 9.01 -27.08
CA TRP A 197 -2.69 8.77 -28.18
C TRP A 197 -3.81 9.82 -28.31
N ARG A 198 -4.14 10.56 -27.25
CA ARG A 198 -5.15 11.62 -27.29
C ARG A 198 -4.62 12.97 -27.78
N GLY A 199 -3.31 13.21 -27.72
CA GLY A 199 -2.69 14.43 -28.25
C GLY A 199 -2.42 14.41 -29.76
N LEU A 200 -2.71 13.30 -30.44
CA LEU A 200 -2.52 13.11 -31.89
C LEU A 200 -3.84 13.10 -32.69
N ARG A 201 -4.95 13.56 -32.09
CA ARG A 201 -6.22 13.80 -32.77
C ARG A 201 -6.70 15.22 -32.53
#